data_AF-A0A6M4PTT8-F1
#
_entry.id   AF-A0A6M4PTT8-F1
#
_cell.length_a   1.000
_cell.length_b   1.000
_cell.length_c   1.000
_cell.angle_alpha   90.00
_cell.angle_beta   90.00
_cell.angle_gamma   90.00
#
_symmetry.space_group_name_H-M   'P 1'
#
loop_
_entity.id
_entity.type
_entity.pdbx_description
1 polymer ?
#
loop_
_entity_poly.entity_id
_entity_poly.type
_entity_poly.pdbx_seq_one_letter_code
_entity_poly.pdbx_strand_id
1 'polypeptide(L)' 'MSPESPPPGSVRSAAEVNEQIRALWLRAGGTLSAQERAEYELLVIEWAEAIRAQVFEAA' A
#
# COMPACT_ATOMS: atom_id res chain seq x y z
N MET A 1 -17.31 2.05 -14.33
CA MET A 1 -15.84 2.07 -14.18
C MET A 1 -15.49 0.91 -13.28
N SER A 2 -14.92 -0.15 -13.83
CA SER A 2 -14.43 -1.31 -13.08
C SER A 2 -13.02 -1.00 -12.58
N PRO A 3 -12.62 -1.38 -11.35
CA PRO A 3 -11.22 -1.32 -10.98
C PRO A 3 -10.48 -2.40 -11.77
N GLU A 4 -9.58 -1.98 -12.65
CA GLU A 4 -8.62 -2.86 -13.30
C GLU A 4 -7.86 -3.58 -12.18
N SER A 5 -8.11 -4.88 -12.01
CA SER A 5 -7.38 -5.67 -11.01
C SER A 5 -5.99 -5.96 -11.57
N PRO A 6 -4.91 -5.62 -10.85
CA PRO A 6 -3.57 -5.92 -11.34
C PRO A 6 -3.41 -7.44 -11.51
N PRO A 7 -2.61 -7.90 -12.50
CA PRO A 7 -2.46 -9.31 -12.80
C PRO A 7 -1.96 -10.09 -11.58
N PRO A 8 -2.52 -11.29 -11.31
CA PRO A 8 -2.12 -12.11 -10.17
C PRO A 8 -0.69 -12.62 -10.39
N GLY A 9 0.28 -12.01 -9.70
CA GLY A 9 1.68 -12.43 -9.75
C GLY A 9 2.69 -11.29 -9.71
N SER A 10 2.28 -10.04 -9.96
CA SER A 10 3.15 -8.88 -9.75
C SER A 10 2.97 -8.40 -8.32
N VAL A 11 4.03 -8.48 -7.51
CA VAL A 11 4.07 -7.82 -6.19
C VAL A 11 3.65 -6.36 -6.40
N ARG A 12 2.71 -5.86 -5.58
CA ARG A 12 2.25 -4.47 -5.69
C ARG A 12 3.46 -3.54 -5.58
N SER A 13 3.54 -2.56 -6.47
CA SER A 13 4.62 -1.58 -6.43
C SER A 13 4.51 -0.70 -5.19
N ALA A 14 5.62 -0.11 -4.75
CA ALA A 14 5.58 0.80 -3.59
C ALA A 14 4.66 2.00 -3.83
N ALA A 15 4.50 2.44 -5.08
CA ALA A 15 3.58 3.51 -5.43
C ALA A 15 2.12 3.10 -5.17
N GLU A 16 1.72 1.90 -5.59
CA GLU A 16 0.36 1.38 -5.37
C GLU A 16 0.03 1.15 -3.90
N VAL A 17 0.99 0.67 -3.11
CA VAL A 17 0.79 0.50 -1.66
C VAL A 17 0.67 1.85 -0.97
N ASN A 18 1.46 2.85 -1.39
CA ASN A 18 1.40 4.20 -0.85
C ASN A 18 0.08 4.91 -1.18
N GLU A 19 -0.50 4.69 -2.37
CA GLU A 19 -1.84 5.18 -2.71
C GLU A 19 -2.93 4.59 -1.80
N GLN A 20 -2.82 3.31 -1.43
CA GLN A 20 -3.75 2.69 -0.48
C GLN A 20 -3.62 3.30 0.92
N ILE A 21 -2.39 3.58 1.38
CA ILE A 21 -2.16 4.30 2.64
C ILE A 21 -2.85 5.68 2.60
N ARG A 22 -2.70 6.43 1.51
CA ARG A 22 -3.37 7.74 1.34
C ARG A 22 -4.89 7.62 1.34
N ALA A 23 -5.44 6.64 0.62
CA ALA A 23 -6.87 6.38 0.57
C ALA A 23 -7.44 6.01 1.94
N LEU A 24 -6.69 5.23 2.74
CA LEU A 24 -7.03 4.91 4.13
C LEU A 24 -7.12 6.18 4.99
N TRP A 25 -6.13 7.07 4.91
CA TRP A 25 -6.16 8.33 5.66
C TRP A 25 -7.29 9.26 5.23
N LEU A 26 -7.59 9.30 3.93
CA LEU A 26 -8.68 10.11 3.40
C LEU A 26 -10.05 9.64 3.92
N ARG A 27 -10.31 8.32 3.95
CA ARG A 27 -11.57 7.77 4.48
C ARG A 27 -11.70 7.90 5.99
N ALA A 28 -10.59 7.82 6.73
CA ALA A 28 -10.59 7.87 8.18
C ALA A 28 -10.80 9.28 8.76
N GLY A 29 -10.76 10.32 7.92
CA GLY A 29 -11.06 11.70 8.35
C GLY A 29 -10.05 12.28 9.36
N GLY A 30 -8.81 11.78 9.36
CA GLY A 30 -7.70 12.30 10.18
C GLY A 30 -7.29 11.45 11.37
N THR A 31 -8.08 10.44 11.77
CA THR A 31 -7.70 9.49 12.83
C THR A 31 -8.14 8.08 12.50
N LEU A 32 -7.22 7.12 12.58
CA LEU A 32 -7.51 5.70 12.35
C LEU A 32 -8.18 5.06 13.57
N SER A 33 -9.26 4.32 13.34
CA SER A 33 -9.78 3.33 14.30
C SER A 33 -8.76 2.21 14.57
N ALA A 34 -9.02 1.35 15.55
CA ALA A 34 -8.15 0.21 15.85
C ALA A 34 -8.00 -0.75 14.66
N GLN A 35 -9.07 -0.97 13.89
CA GLN A 35 -9.05 -1.84 12.73
C GLN A 35 -8.29 -1.20 11.56
N GLU A 36 -8.53 0.08 11.30
CA GLU A 36 -7.81 0.85 10.29
C GLU A 36 -6.31 0.98 10.61
N ARG A 37 -5.95 1.04 11.90
CA ARG A 37 -4.56 1.01 12.34
C ARG A 37 -3.88 -0.32 12.00
N ALA A 38 -4.55 -1.45 12.23
CA ALA A 38 -4.00 -2.75 11.86
C ALA A 38 -3.80 -2.86 10.34
N GLU A 39 -4.73 -2.33 9.54
CA GLU A 39 -4.58 -2.26 8.09
C GLU A 39 -3.41 -1.35 7.68
N TYR A 40 -3.28 -0.18 8.30
CA TYR A 40 -2.16 0.72 8.08
C TYR A 40 -0.80 0.05 8.35
N GLU A 41 -0.68 -0.69 9.45
CA GLU A 41 0.56 -1.38 9.83
C GLU A 41 0.94 -2.44 8.79
N LEU A 42 -0.02 -3.20 8.28
CA LEU A 42 0.21 -4.17 7.20
C LEU A 42 0.66 -3.47 5.91
N LEU A 43 -0.01 -2.37 5.53
CA LEU A 43 0.35 -1.59 4.35
C LEU A 43 1.76 -0.97 4.47
N VAL A 44 2.18 -0.53 5.66
CA VAL A 44 3.52 0.01 5.89
C VAL A 44 4.59 -1.06 5.73
N ILE A 45 4.35 -2.28 6.23
CA ILE A 45 5.29 -3.40 6.08
C ILE A 45 5.44 -3.74 4.60
N GLU A 46 4.32 -3.89 3.89
CA GLU A 46 4.32 -4.20 2.45
C GLU A 46 5.00 -3.09 1.63
N TRP A 47 4.74 -1.82 1.96
CA TRP A 47 5.38 -0.69 1.31
C TRP A 47 6.91 -0.73 1.49
N ALA A 48 7.37 -1.03 2.70
CA ALA A 48 8.80 -1.15 2.99
C ALA A 48 9.45 -2.31 2.22
N GLU A 49 8.75 -3.43 2.06
CA GLU A 49 9.20 -4.56 1.22
C GLU A 49 9.29 -4.16 -0.26
N ALA A 50 8.26 -3.51 -0.78
CA ALA A 50 8.22 -3.05 -2.16
C ALA A 50 9.32 -2.02 -2.48
N ILE A 51 9.60 -1.09 -1.56
CA ILE A 51 10.72 -0.13 -1.70
C ILE A 51 12.06 -0.87 -1.76
N ARG A 52 12.28 -1.85 -0.86
CA ARG A 52 13.52 -2.64 -0.88
C ARG A 52 13.68 -3.37 -2.20
N ALA A 53 12.63 -4.02 -2.70
CA ALA A 53 12.65 -4.72 -3.99
C ALA A 53 12.95 -3.76 -5.16
N GLN A 54 12.34 -2.57 -5.19
CA GLN A 54 12.59 -1.57 -6.23
C GLN A 54 14.04 -1.04 -6.23
N VAL A 55 14.65 -0.87 -5.05
CA VAL A 55 16.05 -0.44 -4.94
C VAL A 55 17.00 -1.49 -5.51
N PHE A 56 16.71 -2.78 -5.32
CA PHE A 56 17.53 -3.86 -5.88
C PHE A 56 17.47 -3.95 -7.41
N GLU A 57 16.31 -3.67 -8.01
CA GLU A 57 16.16 -3.66 -9.49
C GLU A 57 16.84 -2.46 -10.17
N ALA A 58 17.18 -1.40 -9.42
CA ALA A 58 17.78 -0.18 -9.96
C ALA A 58 19.32 -0.11 -9.83
N ALA A 59 19.97 -1.12 -9.24
CA ALA A 59 21.41 -1.17 -8.97
C ALA A 59 22.16 -2.08 -9.94
#